data_AF-A0A7S1GYW5-F1
#
_entry.id   AF-A0A7S1GYW5-F1
#
_cell.length_a   1.000
_cell.length_b   1.000
_cell.length_c   1.000
_cell.angle_alpha   90.00
_cell.angle_beta   90.00
_cell.angle_gamma   90.00
#
_symmetry.space_group_name_H-M   'P 1'
#
loop_
_entity.id
_entity.type
_entity.pdbx_description
1 polymer ?
#
loop_
_entity_poly.entity_id
_entity_poly.type
_entity_poly.pdbx_seq_one_letter_code
_entity_poly.pdbx_strand_id
1 'polypeptide(L)'
;KNFGLTDSNPVAFVGPTRCEATSWTDDAAVTCVTPQWTAGPVVVPVSVEVYGQKSQETPQAVFQFGSAKAATITALAWTRAPTDGGFTITIFGTLFGEAGAKALVSRPPGAGPPAPCRRTRWVSESKVLCTAPPGVGAHLPVTVRSKVGPAASSFGSVSFDYDAPEVTSISRSYGAIGGGMRL
;
A
#
# COMPACT_ATOMS: atom_id res chain seq x y z
N LYS A 1 9.79 -11.89 10.66
CA LYS A 1 9.44 -12.70 11.86
C LYS A 1 9.53 -14.16 11.50
N ASN A 2 10.05 -14.99 12.42
CA ASN A 2 10.36 -16.40 12.24
C ASN A 2 11.57 -16.66 11.31
N PHE A 3 12.60 -15.81 11.37
CA PHE A 3 13.84 -15.99 10.59
C PHE A 3 14.87 -16.90 11.28
N GLY A 4 14.48 -17.59 12.35
CA GLY A 4 15.35 -18.43 13.17
C GLY A 4 15.89 -17.74 14.41
N LEU A 5 16.28 -18.52 15.43
CA LEU A 5 16.92 -18.05 16.67
C LEU A 5 18.44 -17.83 16.51
N THR A 6 18.98 -18.28 15.38
CA THR A 6 20.38 -18.18 14.97
C THR A 6 20.43 -17.86 13.48
N ASP A 7 21.58 -17.40 12.97
CA ASP A 7 21.77 -17.14 11.54
C ASP A 7 21.43 -18.38 10.71
N SER A 8 20.32 -18.29 9.99
CA SER A 8 19.75 -19.34 9.14
C SER A 8 20.15 -19.20 7.67
N ASN A 9 21.11 -18.30 7.38
CA ASN A 9 21.50 -17.88 6.04
C ASN A 9 20.28 -17.54 5.15
N PRO A 10 19.39 -16.62 5.59
CA PRO A 10 18.23 -16.23 4.83
C PRO A 10 18.64 -15.59 3.49
N VAL A 11 17.87 -15.86 2.44
CA VAL A 11 18.05 -15.22 1.13
C VAL A 11 16.89 -14.28 0.88
N ALA A 12 17.17 -12.99 0.78
CA ALA A 12 16.17 -11.99 0.41
C ALA A 12 16.11 -11.82 -1.12
N PHE A 13 14.91 -11.58 -1.62
CA PHE A 13 14.59 -11.37 -3.03
C PHE A 13 13.83 -10.06 -3.18
N VAL A 14 14.17 -9.31 -4.23
CA VAL A 14 13.46 -8.12 -4.70
C VAL A 14 12.89 -8.46 -6.08
N GLY A 15 11.60 -8.80 -6.12
CA GLY A 15 10.94 -9.40 -7.28
C GLY A 15 11.57 -10.76 -7.64
N PRO A 16 11.96 -11.00 -8.91
CA PRO A 16 12.63 -12.24 -9.31
C PRO A 16 14.13 -12.27 -8.95
N THR A 17 14.72 -11.14 -8.53
CA THR A 17 16.16 -11.00 -8.37
C THR A 17 16.58 -11.15 -6.92
N ARG A 18 17.66 -11.89 -6.66
CA ARG A 18 18.26 -12.00 -5.32
C ARG A 18 18.91 -10.67 -4.91
N CYS A 19 18.87 -10.34 -3.63
CA CYS A 19 19.67 -9.25 -3.08
C CYS A 19 21.17 -9.51 -3.29
N GLU A 20 21.97 -8.46 -3.50
CA GLU A 20 23.43 -8.57 -3.68
C GLU A 20 24.10 -9.13 -2.42
N ALA A 21 23.58 -8.74 -1.26
CA ALA A 21 23.91 -9.33 0.03
C ALA A 21 22.65 -9.40 0.89
N THR A 22 22.48 -10.52 1.61
CA THR A 22 21.48 -10.64 2.67
C THR A 22 22.22 -10.95 3.96
N SER A 23 21.92 -10.22 5.03
CA SER A 23 22.48 -10.49 6.36
C SER A 23 21.35 -10.66 7.37
N TRP A 24 21.42 -11.73 8.15
CA TRP A 24 20.50 -11.97 9.25
C TRP A 24 20.85 -11.06 10.42
N THR A 25 19.87 -10.35 10.96
CA THR A 25 20.07 -9.48 12.13
C THR A 25 19.41 -10.04 13.39
N ASP A 26 18.17 -10.51 13.28
CA ASP A 26 17.44 -11.17 14.37
C ASP A 26 16.29 -12.05 13.82
N ASP A 27 15.51 -12.67 14.70
CA ASP A 27 14.39 -13.54 14.31
C ASP A 27 13.25 -12.80 13.57
N ALA A 28 13.25 -11.47 13.63
CA ALA A 28 12.25 -10.58 13.06
C ALA A 28 12.76 -9.72 11.88
N ALA A 29 14.07 -9.62 11.68
CA ALA A 29 14.71 -8.70 10.75
C ALA A 29 15.87 -9.35 9.96
N VAL A 30 15.94 -8.98 8.68
CA VAL A 30 17.07 -9.23 7.78
C VAL A 30 17.40 -7.95 7.02
N THR A 31 18.67 -7.71 6.74
CA THR A 31 19.09 -6.61 5.86
C THR A 31 19.33 -7.14 4.46
N CYS A 32 18.83 -6.45 3.44
CA CYS A 32 19.06 -6.76 2.03
C CYS A 32 19.75 -5.57 1.35
N VAL A 33 20.85 -5.84 0.64
CA VAL A 33 21.43 -4.90 -0.33
C VAL A 33 20.71 -5.13 -1.65
N THR A 34 19.90 -4.15 -2.07
CA THR A 34 19.06 -4.25 -3.26
C THR A 34 19.91 -4.37 -4.54
N PRO A 35 19.53 -5.21 -5.51
CA PRO A 35 20.25 -5.32 -6.77
C PRO A 35 20.08 -4.07 -7.63
N GLN A 36 21.01 -3.88 -8.57
CA GLN A 36 20.86 -2.88 -9.63
C GLN A 36 19.60 -3.15 -10.46
N TRP A 37 18.84 -2.10 -10.76
CA TRP A 37 17.61 -2.21 -11.53
C TRP A 37 17.64 -1.26 -12.74
N THR A 38 17.42 -1.80 -13.93
CA THR A 38 17.69 -1.11 -15.20
C THR A 38 16.50 -0.33 -15.76
N ALA A 39 15.28 -0.54 -15.25
CA ALA A 39 14.08 0.15 -15.74
C ALA A 39 13.14 0.56 -14.59
N GLY A 40 12.83 1.86 -14.49
CA GLY A 40 11.93 2.39 -13.46
C GLY A 40 11.19 3.65 -13.92
N PRO A 41 10.16 4.10 -13.16
CA PRO A 41 9.77 3.62 -11.83
C PRO A 41 9.02 2.27 -11.88
N VAL A 42 9.40 1.33 -11.01
CA VAL A 42 8.72 0.04 -10.85
C VAL A 42 8.58 -0.32 -9.38
N VAL A 43 7.50 -1.01 -9.04
CA VAL A 43 7.23 -1.54 -7.71
C VAL A 43 7.29 -3.06 -7.79
N VAL A 44 8.10 -3.64 -6.91
CA VAL A 44 8.42 -5.06 -6.91
C VAL A 44 8.21 -5.64 -5.52
N PRO A 45 7.63 -6.85 -5.39
CA PRO A 45 7.44 -7.50 -4.10
C PRO A 45 8.79 -7.89 -3.49
N VAL A 46 8.88 -7.80 -2.17
CA VAL A 46 10.03 -8.27 -1.39
C VAL A 46 9.64 -9.56 -0.69
N SER A 47 10.49 -10.57 -0.81
CA SER A 47 10.28 -11.87 -0.15
C SER A 47 11.58 -12.39 0.43
N VAL A 48 11.47 -13.22 1.46
CA VAL A 48 12.62 -13.84 2.13
C VAL A 48 12.41 -15.34 2.12
N GLU A 49 13.48 -16.07 1.80
CA GLU A 49 13.52 -17.53 1.82
C GLU A 49 14.44 -18.01 2.95
N VAL A 50 13.93 -18.92 3.77
CA VAL A 50 14.69 -19.56 4.86
C VAL A 50 14.51 -21.07 4.74
N TYR A 51 15.59 -21.82 4.56
CA TYR A 51 15.57 -23.29 4.38
C TYR A 51 14.54 -23.79 3.35
N GLY A 52 14.43 -23.12 2.19
CA GLY A 52 13.49 -23.49 1.13
C GLY A 52 12.04 -23.04 1.36
N GLN A 53 11.75 -22.35 2.48
CA GLN A 53 10.44 -21.74 2.72
C GLN A 53 10.47 -20.26 2.35
N LYS A 54 9.80 -19.90 1.24
CA LYS A 54 9.68 -18.53 0.77
C LYS A 54 8.45 -17.85 1.40
N SER A 55 8.63 -16.63 1.91
CA SER A 55 7.56 -15.82 2.46
C SER A 55 6.50 -15.48 1.39
N GLN A 56 5.24 -15.35 1.81
CA GLN A 56 4.19 -14.85 0.93
C GLN A 56 4.45 -13.40 0.53
N GLU A 57 4.17 -13.07 -0.74
CA GLU A 57 4.18 -11.69 -1.22
C GLU A 57 2.96 -10.96 -0.67
N THR A 58 3.19 -9.79 -0.07
CA THR A 58 2.11 -8.96 0.49
C THR A 58 2.18 -7.55 -0.09
N PRO A 59 1.04 -6.84 -0.21
CA PRO A 59 1.03 -5.44 -0.64
C PRO A 59 1.84 -4.51 0.29
N GLN A 60 2.09 -4.95 1.52
CA GLN A 60 2.87 -4.22 2.53
C GLN A 60 4.38 -4.42 2.36
N ALA A 61 4.81 -5.55 1.80
CA ALA A 61 6.20 -5.91 1.57
C ALA A 61 6.59 -5.70 0.11
N VAL A 62 6.60 -4.44 -0.34
CA VAL A 62 7.03 -4.07 -1.69
C VAL A 62 8.07 -2.97 -1.64
N PHE A 63 8.95 -2.94 -2.64
CA PHE A 63 10.00 -1.94 -2.80
C PHE A 63 9.84 -1.23 -4.14
N GLN A 64 10.04 0.08 -4.16
CA GLN A 64 9.98 0.88 -5.39
C GLN A 64 11.40 1.27 -5.81
N PHE A 65 11.82 0.81 -6.99
CA PHE A 65 12.97 1.39 -7.66
C PHE A 65 12.56 2.72 -8.28
N GLY A 66 13.08 3.81 -7.71
CA GLY A 66 12.88 5.16 -8.22
C GLY A 66 13.71 5.41 -9.48
N SER A 67 13.26 6.35 -10.31
CA SER A 67 14.15 7.09 -11.20
C SER A 67 14.33 8.49 -10.63
N ALA A 68 15.50 9.12 -10.80
CA ALA A 68 15.80 10.45 -10.26
C ALA A 68 14.82 11.56 -10.70
N LYS A 69 13.92 11.27 -11.65
CA LYS A 69 12.89 12.18 -12.19
C LYS A 69 11.45 11.66 -11.99
N ALA A 70 11.24 10.60 -11.20
CA ALA A 70 9.90 10.06 -10.96
C ALA A 70 9.24 10.65 -9.71
N ALA A 71 7.96 10.95 -9.84
CA ALA A 71 7.11 11.31 -8.72
C ALA A 71 7.03 10.15 -7.71
N THR A 72 7.13 10.46 -6.42
CA THR A 72 7.06 9.45 -5.35
C THR A 72 6.18 9.95 -4.22
N ILE A 73 5.31 9.09 -3.68
CA ILE A 73 4.47 9.40 -2.52
C ILE A 73 5.18 8.89 -1.27
N THR A 74 5.45 9.77 -0.32
CA THR A 74 6.20 9.45 0.90
C THR A 74 5.30 9.29 2.12
N ALA A 75 4.17 10.00 2.17
CA ALA A 75 3.25 9.92 3.29
C ALA A 75 1.84 10.37 2.91
N LEU A 76 0.86 9.93 3.71
CA LEU A 76 -0.52 10.41 3.67
C LEU A 76 -0.86 10.99 5.04
N ALA A 77 -1.40 12.21 5.09
CA ALA A 77 -2.08 12.68 6.29
C ALA A 77 -3.51 12.17 6.26
N TRP A 78 -3.94 11.62 7.41
CA TRP A 78 -5.23 10.97 7.59
C TRP A 78 -5.36 9.71 6.72
N THR A 79 -4.89 8.59 7.25
CA THR A 79 -4.93 7.28 6.56
C THR A 79 -6.25 6.55 6.73
N ARG A 80 -7.20 7.11 7.49
CA ARG A 80 -8.52 6.52 7.75
C ARG A 80 -9.64 7.51 7.46
N ALA A 81 -10.73 7.06 6.85
CA ALA A 81 -11.94 7.87 6.69
C ALA A 81 -13.22 7.04 6.57
N PRO A 82 -14.40 7.68 6.77
CA PRO A 82 -15.69 7.04 6.55
C PRO A 82 -15.92 6.59 5.10
N THR A 83 -16.70 5.53 4.93
CA THR A 83 -17.05 4.93 3.63
C THR A 83 -17.84 5.86 2.71
N ASP A 84 -18.54 6.86 3.25
CA ASP A 84 -19.27 7.89 2.49
C ASP A 84 -18.36 8.79 1.64
N GLY A 85 -17.05 8.82 1.94
CA GLY A 85 -16.09 9.69 1.28
C GLY A 85 -16.32 11.18 1.60
N GLY A 86 -15.73 12.07 0.79
CA GLY A 86 -15.80 13.53 1.01
C GLY A 86 -14.76 14.06 1.99
N PHE A 87 -14.04 13.18 2.68
CA PHE A 87 -12.90 13.55 3.51
C PHE A 87 -11.71 14.01 2.65
N THR A 88 -10.94 14.99 3.13
CA THR A 88 -9.77 15.49 2.40
C THR A 88 -8.48 14.87 2.94
N ILE A 89 -7.92 13.93 2.18
CA ILE A 89 -6.60 13.37 2.43
C ILE A 89 -5.51 14.27 1.86
N THR A 90 -4.42 14.42 2.62
CA THR A 90 -3.24 15.17 2.16
C THR A 90 -2.16 14.19 1.75
N ILE A 91 -1.77 14.24 0.48
CA ILE A 91 -0.75 13.38 -0.10
C ILE A 91 0.57 14.15 -0.12
N PHE A 92 1.58 13.62 0.56
CA PHE A 92 2.94 14.14 0.58
C PHE A 92 3.85 13.30 -0.31
N GLY A 93 4.81 13.95 -0.94
CA GLY A 93 5.76 13.28 -1.81
C GLY A 93 6.73 14.24 -2.47
N THR A 94 7.22 13.85 -3.62
CA THR A 94 8.17 14.64 -4.42
C THR A 94 7.81 14.56 -5.89
N LEU A 95 8.19 15.60 -6.65
CA LEU A 95 8.08 15.65 -8.11
C LEU A 95 6.66 15.40 -8.64
N PHE A 96 5.61 15.84 -7.93
CA PHE A 96 4.21 15.74 -8.40
C PHE A 96 3.91 16.62 -9.64
N GLY A 97 4.90 17.36 -10.14
CA GLY A 97 4.80 18.21 -11.33
C GLY A 97 3.98 19.47 -11.10
N GLU A 98 3.51 20.06 -12.20
CA GLU A 98 2.75 21.32 -12.22
C GLU A 98 1.23 21.13 -12.01
N ALA A 99 0.50 22.25 -11.92
CA ALA A 99 -0.93 22.30 -11.69
C ALA A 99 -1.74 21.45 -12.70
N GLY A 100 -2.39 20.40 -12.19
CA GLY A 100 -3.18 19.47 -13.01
C GLY A 100 -3.05 17.99 -12.62
N ALA A 101 -2.30 17.68 -11.56
CA ALA A 101 -2.24 16.32 -11.03
C ALA A 101 -3.64 15.78 -10.68
N LYS A 102 -3.91 14.53 -11.03
CA LYS A 102 -5.11 13.79 -10.67
C LYS A 102 -4.75 12.70 -9.67
N ALA A 103 -5.45 12.65 -8.54
CA ALA A 103 -5.30 11.59 -7.57
C ALA A 103 -6.41 10.53 -7.76
N LEU A 104 -6.05 9.27 -7.56
CA LEU A 104 -6.95 8.12 -7.59
C LEU A 104 -6.73 7.30 -6.31
N VAL A 105 -7.79 6.81 -5.71
CA VAL A 105 -7.76 5.87 -4.60
C VAL A 105 -8.09 4.49 -5.15
N SER A 106 -7.22 3.51 -4.90
CA SER A 106 -7.45 2.15 -5.34
C SER A 106 -8.64 1.52 -4.62
N ARG A 107 -9.16 0.43 -5.18
CA ARG A 107 -10.30 -0.31 -4.63
C ARG A 107 -9.92 -1.77 -4.38
N PRO A 108 -10.57 -2.44 -3.42
CA PRO A 108 -10.32 -3.85 -3.18
C PRO A 108 -10.73 -4.71 -4.39
N PRO A 109 -10.18 -5.92 -4.53
CA PRO A 109 -10.54 -6.85 -5.60
C PRO A 109 -12.07 -7.05 -5.68
N GLY A 110 -12.62 -6.93 -6.89
CA GLY A 110 -14.07 -7.06 -7.11
C GLY A 110 -14.88 -5.77 -6.95
N ALA A 111 -14.32 -4.69 -6.39
CA ALA A 111 -15.01 -3.39 -6.28
C ALA A 111 -14.81 -2.45 -7.50
N GLY A 112 -14.19 -2.97 -8.57
CA GLY A 112 -13.97 -2.26 -9.83
C GLY A 112 -12.64 -1.50 -9.91
N PRO A 113 -12.45 -0.64 -10.92
CA PRO A 113 -11.20 0.09 -11.14
C PRO A 113 -10.93 1.14 -10.06
N PRO A 114 -9.69 1.66 -9.95
CA PRO A 114 -9.35 2.76 -9.05
C PRO A 114 -10.28 3.96 -9.23
N ALA A 115 -10.74 4.53 -8.13
CA ALA A 115 -11.68 5.63 -8.12
C ALA A 115 -10.94 6.98 -8.14
N PRO A 116 -11.24 7.89 -9.07
CA PRO A 116 -10.69 9.23 -9.02
C PRO A 116 -11.19 9.97 -7.78
N CYS A 117 -10.34 10.80 -7.18
CA CYS A 117 -10.76 11.69 -6.10
C CYS A 117 -11.85 12.65 -6.60
N ARG A 118 -12.88 12.89 -5.78
CA ARG A 118 -13.99 13.81 -6.10
C ARG A 118 -13.47 15.20 -6.46
N ARG A 119 -12.42 15.64 -5.76
CA ARG A 119 -11.71 16.88 -6.04
C ARG A 119 -10.22 16.66 -5.78
N THR A 120 -9.38 16.96 -6.76
CA THR A 120 -7.92 17.01 -6.56
C THR A 120 -7.49 18.46 -6.61
N ARG A 121 -6.79 18.92 -5.58
CA ARG A 121 -6.20 20.26 -5.51
C ARG A 121 -4.69 20.13 -5.33
N TRP A 122 -3.95 20.50 -6.36
CA TRP A 122 -2.51 20.63 -6.28
C TRP A 122 -2.16 21.83 -5.38
N VAL A 123 -1.19 21.65 -4.48
CA VAL A 123 -0.72 22.71 -3.56
C VAL A 123 0.73 23.07 -3.84
N SER A 124 1.59 22.07 -4.05
CA SER A 124 2.99 22.22 -4.44
C SER A 124 3.51 20.93 -5.09
N GLU A 125 4.73 20.94 -5.62
CA GLU A 125 5.39 19.75 -6.18
C GLU A 125 5.54 18.58 -5.19
N SER A 126 5.37 18.85 -3.90
CA SER A 126 5.47 17.88 -2.81
C SER A 126 4.15 17.66 -2.07
N LYS A 127 3.06 18.33 -2.47
CA LYS A 127 1.79 18.30 -1.75
C LYS A 127 0.58 18.37 -2.67
N VAL A 128 -0.30 17.38 -2.56
CA VAL A 128 -1.58 17.30 -3.27
C VAL A 128 -2.69 16.99 -2.27
N LEU A 129 -3.80 17.70 -2.36
CA LEU A 129 -5.01 17.41 -1.60
C LEU A 129 -5.96 16.60 -2.48
N CYS A 130 -6.46 15.50 -1.94
CA CYS A 130 -7.47 14.68 -2.60
C CYS A 130 -8.69 14.57 -1.68
N THR A 131 -9.86 14.92 -2.20
CA THR A 131 -11.14 14.59 -1.57
C THR A 131 -11.48 13.15 -1.94
N ALA A 132 -11.38 12.25 -0.96
CA ALA A 132 -11.59 10.82 -1.13
C ALA A 132 -13.00 10.55 -1.69
N PRO A 133 -13.14 9.65 -2.67
CA PRO A 133 -14.45 9.22 -3.13
C PRO A 133 -15.13 8.32 -2.08
N PRO A 134 -16.43 8.04 -2.22
CA PRO A 134 -17.04 6.94 -1.48
C PRO A 134 -16.36 5.62 -1.84
N GLY A 135 -16.14 4.76 -0.85
CA GLY A 135 -15.38 3.54 -1.03
C GLY A 135 -15.42 2.61 0.17
N VAL A 136 -14.78 1.46 -0.01
CA VAL A 136 -14.67 0.39 0.99
C VAL A 136 -13.30 -0.26 0.87
N GLY A 137 -12.86 -0.91 1.93
CA GLY A 137 -11.61 -1.69 1.95
C GLY A 137 -10.50 -1.03 2.76
N ALA A 138 -9.48 -1.84 3.03
CA ALA A 138 -8.29 -1.48 3.80
C ALA A 138 -7.04 -1.62 2.91
N HIS A 139 -5.95 -0.98 3.32
CA HIS A 139 -4.64 -1.01 2.66
C HIS A 139 -4.68 -0.61 1.18
N LEU A 140 -5.48 0.41 0.86
CA LEU A 140 -5.70 0.86 -0.50
C LEU A 140 -4.57 1.79 -0.94
N PRO A 141 -3.83 1.44 -2.02
CA PRO A 141 -2.81 2.34 -2.55
C PRO A 141 -3.43 3.56 -3.22
N VAL A 142 -2.83 4.74 -3.00
CA VAL A 142 -3.24 6.00 -3.60
C VAL A 142 -2.30 6.34 -4.74
N THR A 143 -2.84 6.66 -5.91
CA THR A 143 -2.06 7.00 -7.10
C THR A 143 -2.21 8.47 -7.43
N VAL A 144 -1.11 9.18 -7.62
CA VAL A 144 -1.07 10.55 -8.15
C VAL A 144 -0.50 10.52 -9.57
N ARG A 145 -1.31 10.92 -10.54
CA ARG A 145 -0.93 11.10 -11.93
C ARG A 145 -0.70 12.57 -12.24
N SER A 146 0.54 12.94 -12.50
CA SER A 146 0.90 14.23 -13.13
C SER A 146 0.48 14.24 -14.61
N LYS A 147 0.39 15.44 -15.21
CA LYS A 147 0.24 15.58 -16.68
C LYS A 147 1.51 15.19 -17.42
N VAL A 148 2.67 15.38 -16.78
CA VAL A 148 3.99 15.13 -17.35
C VAL A 148 4.67 14.08 -16.50
N GLY A 149 4.92 12.92 -17.09
CA GLY A 149 5.65 11.83 -16.46
C GLY A 149 4.78 10.69 -15.90
N PRO A 150 5.45 9.66 -15.35
CA PRO A 150 4.79 8.47 -14.81
C PRO A 150 3.96 8.77 -13.55
N ALA A 151 2.98 7.92 -13.28
CA ALA A 151 2.18 8.00 -12.07
C ALA A 151 3.01 7.62 -10.84
N ALA A 152 2.88 8.39 -9.76
CA ALA A 152 3.31 7.96 -8.43
C ALA A 152 2.19 7.14 -7.79
N SER A 153 2.52 6.05 -7.13
CA SER A 153 1.57 5.29 -6.33
C SER A 153 2.15 5.11 -4.93
N SER A 154 1.26 5.07 -3.94
CA SER A 154 1.60 4.77 -2.57
C SER A 154 1.58 3.26 -2.39
N PHE A 155 2.44 2.75 -1.51
CA PHE A 155 2.60 1.33 -1.27
C PHE A 155 3.06 1.06 0.15
N GLY A 156 3.08 -0.20 0.57
CA GLY A 156 3.64 -0.57 1.86
C GLY A 156 2.80 -0.02 3.02
N SER A 157 3.48 0.63 3.96
CA SER A 157 2.87 1.35 5.08
C SER A 157 2.14 2.63 4.67
N VAL A 158 2.36 3.13 3.46
CA VAL A 158 1.69 4.32 2.93
C VAL A 158 0.45 3.88 2.17
N SER A 159 -0.59 3.53 2.91
CA SER A 159 -1.88 3.10 2.37
C SER A 159 -3.03 3.85 3.03
N PHE A 160 -4.20 3.76 2.41
CA PHE A 160 -5.43 4.38 2.88
C PHE A 160 -6.47 3.32 3.22
N ASP A 161 -7.19 3.53 4.31
CA ASP A 161 -8.16 2.62 4.86
C ASP A 161 -9.52 3.32 4.99
N TYR A 162 -10.58 2.68 4.52
CA TYR A 162 -11.93 3.08 4.93
C TYR A 162 -12.27 2.42 6.27
N ASP A 163 -13.07 3.11 7.08
CA ASP A 163 -13.49 2.61 8.39
C ASP A 163 -14.20 1.24 8.25
N ALA A 164 -13.83 0.32 9.13
CA ALA A 164 -14.41 -1.02 9.16
C ALA A 164 -15.88 -0.97 9.61
N PRO A 165 -16.75 -1.86 9.12
CA PRO A 165 -18.13 -1.93 9.58
C PRO A 165 -18.17 -2.31 11.07
N GLU A 166 -19.04 -1.62 11.82
CA GLU A 166 -19.26 -1.89 13.24
C GLU A 166 -20.64 -2.53 13.46
N VAL A 167 -20.69 -3.58 14.28
CA VAL A 167 -21.95 -4.21 14.71
C VAL A 167 -22.36 -3.59 16.04
N THR A 168 -23.37 -2.72 16.03
CA THR A 168 -23.84 -2.03 17.24
C THR A 168 -24.90 -2.82 18.00
N SER A 169 -25.65 -3.69 17.32
CA SER A 169 -26.70 -4.50 17.93
C SER A 169 -27.02 -5.71 17.08
N ILE A 170 -27.42 -6.81 17.74
CA ILE A 170 -28.03 -7.97 17.11
C ILE A 170 -29.48 -8.08 17.59
N SER A 171 -30.39 -8.52 16.72
CA SER A 171 -31.81 -8.56 17.08
C SER A 171 -32.14 -9.62 18.14
N ARG A 172 -31.29 -10.66 18.25
CA ARG A 172 -31.44 -11.77 19.20
C ARG A 172 -30.08 -12.22 19.70
N SER A 173 -29.96 -12.50 20.99
CA SER A 173 -28.74 -13.04 21.61
C SER A 173 -28.80 -14.56 21.85
N TYR A 174 -29.88 -15.23 21.42
CA TYR A 174 -30.08 -16.67 21.58
C TYR A 174 -30.75 -17.29 20.34
N GLY A 175 -30.46 -18.55 20.07
CA GLY A 175 -30.96 -19.30 18.91
C GLY A 175 -31.13 -20.80 19.17
N ALA A 176 -31.93 -21.48 18.37
CA ALA A 176 -32.13 -22.93 18.47
C ALA A 176 -30.94 -23.70 17.86
N ILE A 177 -30.56 -24.82 18.48
CA ILE A 177 -29.47 -25.70 18.00
C ILE A 177 -29.68 -26.23 16.58
N GLY A 178 -30.94 -26.27 16.09
CA GLY A 178 -31.28 -26.67 14.72
C GLY A 178 -31.04 -25.60 13.65
N GLY A 179 -30.60 -24.39 14.02
CA GLY A 179 -30.37 -23.28 13.09
C GLY A 179 -31.66 -22.72 12.48
N GLY A 180 -31.53 -21.93 11.41
CA GLY A 180 -32.66 -21.39 10.64
C GLY A 180 -33.28 -20.09 11.18
N MET A 181 -32.84 -19.60 12.35
CA MET A 181 -33.28 -18.31 12.88
C MET A 181 -32.53 -17.15 12.20
N ARG A 182 -33.27 -16.11 11.80
CA ARG A 182 -32.69 -14.82 11.36
C ARG A 182 -32.19 -14.03 12.58
N LEU A 183 -30.97 -13.50 12.48
CA LEU A 183 -30.28 -12.68 13.46
C LEU A 183 -30.32 -11.20 13.05
#